data_AF-A0A239X671-F1
#
_entry.id   AF-A0A239X671-F1
#
_cell.length_a   1.000
_cell.length_b   1.000
_cell.length_c   1.000
_cell.angle_alpha   90.00
_cell.angle_beta   90.00
_cell.angle_gamma   90.00
#
_symmetry.space_group_name_H-M   'P 1'
#
loop_
_entity.id
_entity.type
_entity.pdbx_description
1 polymer ?
#
loop_
_entity_poly.entity_id
_entity_poly.type
_entity_poly.pdbx_seq_one_letter_code
_entity_poly.pdbx_strand_id
1 'polypeptide(L)'
;MWFRQLMGFDEISHENVQKNISVEGAFMTSLVNGKKYRCGFLEVPALKDLRSGINLENYRENIKISETVGDVASLHKDEENNNAVFQAASQFNLLEMVHPGVTPESGVDIYENDRTQGPACAVSCGAGTVFRNYFAQVNGKTGQTAANQIDCLSGIGQFFENEKLNLWKMKNGYAMFSEEGLSYINEKLSGLAKGEWEDLKARLKVGIQWNTEVTTATSGQTVTQVYCSALPVGYHSMVQGRIWENFARLILEASYESTFYAAVKNLQKGGSPRLFLTLVGGGVFGNEVSWILDAIRISVEKFRNVPLDVRIVSYGKSDSNVAGFIQCHNCF
;
A
#
# COMPACT_ATOMS: atom_id res chain seq x y z
N MET A 1 -2.38 -21.41 9.98
CA MET A 1 -1.02 -21.19 9.47
C MET A 1 -1.05 -21.23 7.95
N TRP A 2 -1.46 -20.13 7.34
CA TRP A 2 -1.54 -19.96 5.88
C TRP A 2 -0.17 -20.15 5.21
N PHE A 3 0.93 -19.75 5.87
CA PHE A 3 2.29 -19.89 5.34
C PHE A 3 2.63 -21.36 5.16
N ARG A 4 2.41 -22.19 6.18
CA ARG A 4 2.71 -23.63 6.14
C ARG A 4 1.90 -24.34 5.05
N GLN A 5 0.64 -23.95 4.85
CA GLN A 5 -0.19 -24.52 3.78
C GLN A 5 0.36 -24.20 2.39
N LEU A 6 0.87 -22.98 2.20
CA LEU A 6 1.44 -22.51 0.95
C LEU A 6 2.83 -23.13 0.68
N MET A 7 3.73 -23.05 1.66
CA MET A 7 5.14 -23.39 1.53
C MET A 7 5.48 -24.82 1.92
N GLY A 8 4.63 -25.51 2.70
CA GLY A 8 4.87 -26.88 3.13
C GLY A 8 5.84 -27.05 4.30
N PHE A 9 6.26 -25.95 4.94
CA PHE A 9 7.11 -25.96 6.13
C PHE A 9 6.72 -24.83 7.09
N ASP A 10 7.13 -24.93 8.35
CA ASP A 10 6.83 -23.94 9.38
C ASP A 10 7.74 -22.71 9.26
N GLU A 11 7.21 -21.52 9.50
CA GLU A 11 7.97 -20.27 9.51
C GLU A 11 8.75 -20.13 10.83
N ILE A 12 10.05 -20.45 10.81
CA ILE A 12 10.87 -20.51 12.03
C ILE A 12 11.82 -19.31 12.16
N SER A 13 12.54 -18.97 11.09
CA SER A 13 13.48 -17.84 11.05
C SER A 13 13.69 -17.36 9.62
N HIS A 14 14.32 -16.20 9.44
CA HIS A 14 14.70 -15.69 8.13
C HIS A 14 15.57 -16.68 7.35
N GLU A 15 16.60 -17.23 7.98
CA GLU A 15 17.52 -18.18 7.37
C GLU A 15 16.80 -19.47 7.00
N ASN A 16 15.84 -19.92 7.82
CA ASN A 16 15.03 -21.09 7.52
C ASN A 16 14.20 -20.87 6.25
N VAL A 17 13.48 -19.74 6.16
CA VAL A 17 12.65 -19.42 5.00
C VAL A 17 13.51 -19.24 3.75
N GLN A 18 14.60 -18.48 3.84
CA GLN A 18 15.51 -18.24 2.73
C GLN A 18 16.20 -19.51 2.22
N LYS A 19 16.52 -20.46 3.10
CA LYS A 19 17.12 -21.74 2.72
C LYS A 19 16.15 -22.68 2.01
N ASN A 20 14.86 -22.60 2.35
CA ASN A 20 13.83 -23.54 1.87
C ASN A 20 13.07 -23.02 0.64
N ILE A 21 13.41 -21.85 0.13
CA ILE A 21 12.72 -21.22 -1.00
C ILE A 21 13.76 -20.74 -2.02
N SER A 22 13.55 -21.06 -3.29
CA SER A 22 14.28 -20.47 -4.43
C SER A 22 13.43 -19.40 -5.10
N VAL A 23 14.06 -18.28 -5.48
CA VAL A 23 13.41 -17.20 -6.23
C VAL A 23 14.15 -16.97 -7.55
N GLU A 24 13.42 -17.10 -8.66
CA GLU A 24 13.94 -16.93 -10.01
C GLU A 24 12.98 -16.05 -10.83
N GLY A 25 13.42 -14.82 -11.12
CA GLY A 25 12.58 -13.83 -11.81
C GLY A 25 11.29 -13.54 -11.03
N ALA A 26 10.14 -13.79 -11.66
CA ALA A 26 8.82 -13.56 -11.06
C ALA A 26 8.30 -14.73 -10.21
N PHE A 27 9.07 -15.81 -10.09
CA PHE A 27 8.61 -17.06 -9.50
C PHE A 27 9.38 -17.41 -8.24
N MET A 28 8.63 -17.98 -7.30
CA MET A 28 9.11 -18.51 -6.05
C MET A 28 8.75 -19.99 -5.98
N THR A 29 9.72 -20.85 -5.63
CA THR A 29 9.53 -22.30 -5.51
C THR A 29 9.89 -22.73 -4.09
N SER A 30 8.97 -23.39 -3.39
CA SER A 30 9.30 -24.06 -2.14
C SER A 30 10.09 -25.34 -2.45
N LEU A 31 11.28 -25.45 -1.88
CA LEU A 31 12.16 -26.61 -2.02
C LEU A 31 11.68 -27.80 -1.18
N VAL A 32 10.74 -27.58 -0.25
CA VAL A 32 10.22 -28.63 0.63
C VAL A 32 9.06 -29.39 -0.02
N ASN A 33 8.12 -28.68 -0.64
CA ASN A 33 6.93 -29.29 -1.26
C ASN A 33 6.94 -29.24 -2.80
N GLY A 34 7.94 -28.60 -3.41
CA GLY A 34 8.09 -28.49 -4.86
C GLY A 34 7.09 -27.56 -5.56
N LYS A 35 6.18 -26.90 -4.81
CA LYS A 35 5.19 -26.00 -5.40
C LYS A 35 5.84 -24.69 -5.84
N LYS A 36 5.39 -24.19 -6.99
CA LYS A 36 5.87 -22.96 -7.62
C LYS A 36 4.73 -21.96 -7.73
N TYR A 37 4.99 -20.74 -7.32
CA TYR A 37 4.04 -19.63 -7.33
C TYR A 37 4.66 -18.41 -7.99
N ARG A 38 3.84 -17.58 -8.66
CA ARG A 38 4.31 -16.29 -9.16
C ARG A 38 4.26 -15.26 -8.03
N CYS A 39 5.41 -14.94 -7.42
CA CYS A 39 5.49 -13.84 -6.46
C CYS A 39 5.34 -12.47 -7.15
N GLY A 40 5.67 -12.37 -8.44
CA GLY A 40 5.62 -11.11 -9.19
C GLY A 40 6.90 -10.30 -9.02
N PHE A 41 6.81 -8.99 -9.30
CA PHE A 41 7.95 -8.06 -9.17
C PHE A 41 7.62 -6.91 -8.22
N LEU A 42 8.50 -6.66 -7.25
CA LEU A 42 8.38 -5.51 -6.36
C LEU A 42 9.11 -4.29 -6.96
N GLU A 43 8.38 -3.19 -7.16
CA GLU A 43 8.95 -1.85 -7.35
C GLU A 43 8.62 -0.99 -6.12
N VAL A 44 9.53 -0.07 -5.74
CA VAL A 44 9.27 0.90 -4.65
C VAL A 44 9.48 2.34 -5.17
N PRO A 45 8.68 2.79 -6.16
CA PRO A 45 8.86 4.08 -6.80
C PRO A 45 8.42 5.23 -5.90
N ALA A 46 9.03 6.40 -6.08
CA ALA A 46 8.43 7.65 -5.60
C ALA A 46 7.32 8.09 -6.56
N LEU A 47 6.35 8.88 -6.08
CA LEU A 47 5.26 9.41 -6.92
C LEU A 47 5.80 10.17 -8.15
N LYS A 48 6.91 10.92 -8.02
CA LYS A 48 7.56 11.58 -9.17
C LYS A 48 7.95 10.61 -10.29
N ASP A 49 8.36 9.38 -9.95
CA ASP A 49 8.80 8.38 -10.92
C ASP A 49 7.61 7.76 -11.66
N LEU A 50 6.46 7.68 -10.98
CA LEU A 50 5.20 7.26 -11.59
C LEU A 50 4.61 8.31 -12.53
N ARG A 51 4.78 9.61 -12.19
CA ARG A 51 4.36 10.74 -13.04
C ARG A 51 5.10 10.78 -14.38
N SER A 52 6.41 10.54 -14.38
CA SER A 52 7.28 10.80 -15.53
C SER A 52 7.04 9.89 -16.75
N GLY A 53 6.31 8.78 -16.59
CA GLY A 53 6.03 7.82 -17.67
C GLY A 53 4.63 7.91 -18.27
N ILE A 54 3.75 8.76 -17.76
CA ILE A 54 2.32 8.76 -18.11
C ILE A 54 1.85 10.17 -18.47
N ASN A 55 1.51 10.37 -19.75
CA ASN A 55 0.78 11.56 -20.17
C ASN A 55 -0.73 11.28 -20.12
N LEU A 56 -1.41 11.88 -19.14
CA LEU A 56 -2.87 11.75 -18.96
C LEU A 56 -3.66 12.41 -20.10
N GLU A 57 -3.06 13.33 -20.85
CA GLU A 57 -3.66 13.96 -22.03
C GLU A 57 -3.80 13.00 -23.22
N ASN A 58 -3.33 11.76 -23.13
CA ASN A 58 -3.54 10.76 -24.17
C ASN A 58 -4.92 10.07 -24.06
N TYR A 59 -5.63 10.24 -22.95
CA TYR A 59 -6.89 9.56 -22.70
C TYR A 59 -8.10 10.50 -22.89
N ARG A 60 -9.22 9.94 -23.38
CA ARG A 60 -10.44 10.70 -23.75
C ARG A 60 -11.74 10.03 -23.25
N GLU A 61 -11.61 9.00 -22.42
CA GLU A 61 -12.74 8.23 -21.91
C GLU A 61 -13.02 8.60 -20.45
N ASN A 62 -14.19 8.28 -19.91
CA ASN A 62 -14.51 8.69 -18.55
C ASN A 62 -14.14 7.62 -17.53
N ILE A 63 -13.59 8.08 -16.40
CA ILE A 63 -13.41 7.25 -15.22
C ILE A 63 -14.78 6.81 -14.67
N LYS A 64 -14.89 5.58 -14.22
CA LYS A 64 -16.06 5.09 -13.49
C LYS A 64 -15.71 4.97 -12.02
N ILE A 65 -16.65 5.33 -11.16
CA ILE A 65 -16.49 5.20 -9.72
C ILE A 65 -17.72 4.55 -9.09
N SER A 66 -17.50 3.60 -8.20
CA SER A 66 -18.57 2.90 -7.50
C SER A 66 -18.12 2.43 -6.11
N GLU A 67 -19.09 2.11 -5.26
CA GLU A 67 -18.86 1.32 -4.05
C GLU A 67 -18.96 -0.18 -4.38
N THR A 68 -18.08 -0.97 -3.79
CA THR A 68 -18.20 -2.44 -3.78
C THR A 68 -18.24 -2.93 -2.35
N VAL A 69 -19.34 -3.55 -1.95
CA VAL A 69 -19.47 -4.17 -0.63
C VAL A 69 -18.94 -5.60 -0.70
N GLY A 70 -17.93 -5.91 0.09
CA GLY A 70 -17.35 -7.25 0.08
C GLY A 70 -16.15 -7.42 1.00
N ASP A 71 -15.71 -8.66 1.08
CA ASP A 71 -14.44 -9.03 1.70
C ASP A 71 -13.33 -8.96 0.66
N VAL A 72 -12.24 -8.25 0.95
CA VAL A 72 -11.17 -8.02 -0.01
C VAL A 72 -10.49 -9.32 -0.45
N ALA A 73 -10.40 -10.33 0.43
CA ALA A 73 -9.86 -11.63 0.06
C ALA A 73 -10.78 -12.38 -0.92
N SER A 74 -12.09 -12.20 -0.79
CA SER A 74 -13.07 -12.73 -1.75
C SER A 74 -12.97 -12.01 -3.10
N LEU A 75 -12.77 -10.68 -3.11
CA LEU A 75 -12.55 -9.91 -4.34
C LEU A 75 -11.27 -10.31 -5.07
N HIS A 76 -10.19 -10.64 -4.35
CA HIS A 76 -8.96 -11.15 -4.98
C HIS A 76 -9.18 -12.50 -5.67
N LYS A 77 -10.04 -13.37 -5.11
CA LYS A 77 -10.33 -14.71 -5.65
C LYS A 77 -11.30 -14.69 -6.84
N ASP A 78 -12.03 -13.61 -7.05
CA ASP A 78 -12.94 -13.47 -8.19
C ASP A 78 -12.14 -13.40 -9.50
N GLU A 79 -12.39 -14.36 -10.40
CA GLU A 79 -11.71 -14.48 -11.70
C GLU A 79 -11.93 -13.24 -12.59
N GLU A 80 -13.04 -12.51 -12.42
CA GLU A 80 -13.26 -11.28 -13.17
C GLU A 80 -12.26 -10.17 -12.79
N ASN A 81 -11.59 -10.30 -11.64
CA ASN A 81 -10.58 -9.36 -11.16
C ASN A 81 -9.16 -9.79 -11.55
N ASN A 82 -9.00 -10.78 -12.43
CA ASN A 82 -7.70 -11.11 -13.00
C ASN A 82 -7.05 -9.87 -13.66
N ASN A 83 -5.78 -9.66 -13.36
CA ASN A 83 -4.97 -8.51 -13.73
C ASN A 83 -5.50 -7.15 -13.23
N ALA A 84 -6.38 -7.12 -12.23
CA ALA A 84 -6.82 -5.88 -11.58
C ALA A 84 -5.76 -5.33 -10.62
N VAL A 85 -5.94 -4.06 -10.23
CA VAL A 85 -5.10 -3.40 -9.23
C VAL A 85 -5.84 -3.30 -7.90
N PHE A 86 -5.19 -3.69 -6.81
CA PHE A 86 -5.70 -3.59 -5.46
C PHE A 86 -4.81 -2.69 -4.61
N GLN A 87 -5.38 -1.63 -4.06
CA GLN A 87 -4.72 -0.84 -3.03
C GLN A 87 -4.81 -1.57 -1.69
N ALA A 88 -3.66 -1.85 -1.10
CA ALA A 88 -3.54 -2.48 0.21
C ALA A 88 -3.01 -1.48 1.23
N ALA A 89 -3.73 -1.34 2.35
CA ALA A 89 -3.19 -0.65 3.51
C ALA A 89 -2.00 -1.43 4.07
N SER A 90 -0.87 -0.75 4.23
CA SER A 90 0.40 -1.33 4.67
C SER A 90 1.16 -0.31 5.53
N GLN A 91 2.30 -0.70 6.06
CA GLN A 91 3.23 0.18 6.77
C GLN A 91 4.24 0.82 5.80
N PHE A 92 5.03 1.79 6.26
CA PHE A 92 6.05 2.42 5.41
C PHE A 92 7.17 1.47 4.97
N ASN A 93 7.29 0.30 5.59
CA ASN A 93 8.20 -0.79 5.19
C ASN A 93 7.54 -1.85 4.29
N LEU A 94 6.31 -1.62 3.85
CA LEU A 94 5.55 -2.56 3.01
C LEU A 94 5.29 -3.91 3.71
N LEU A 95 5.06 -3.89 5.02
CA LEU A 95 4.64 -5.04 5.81
C LEU A 95 3.34 -4.71 6.56
N GLU A 96 2.71 -5.74 7.11
CA GLU A 96 1.43 -5.65 7.82
C GLU A 96 1.57 -6.20 9.26
N MET A 97 2.63 -5.80 9.95
CA MET A 97 2.87 -6.22 11.33
C MET A 97 1.80 -5.66 12.27
N VAL A 98 1.29 -6.43 13.23
CA VAL A 98 0.17 -6.00 14.10
C VAL A 98 0.52 -4.80 15.02
N HIS A 99 1.80 -4.58 15.32
CA HIS A 99 2.23 -3.57 16.28
C HIS A 99 3.67 -3.08 15.98
N PRO A 100 4.04 -1.82 16.32
CA PRO A 100 5.40 -1.31 16.15
C PRO A 100 6.50 -2.12 16.86
N GLY A 101 6.13 -2.97 17.82
CA GLY A 101 7.06 -3.86 18.52
C GLY A 101 7.36 -5.17 17.78
N VAL A 102 6.61 -5.50 16.74
CA VAL A 102 6.75 -6.73 15.96
C VAL A 102 7.65 -6.45 14.77
N THR A 103 8.73 -7.22 14.65
CA THR A 103 9.77 -7.01 13.63
C THR A 103 9.54 -7.92 12.41
N PRO A 104 10.17 -7.64 11.25
CA PRO A 104 10.15 -8.55 10.10
C PRO A 104 10.43 -10.02 10.45
N GLU A 105 11.36 -10.26 11.39
CA GLU A 105 11.76 -11.60 11.85
C GLU A 105 10.67 -12.37 12.60
N SER A 106 9.63 -11.69 13.06
CA SER A 106 8.44 -12.35 13.64
C SER A 106 7.63 -13.12 12.59
N GLY A 107 7.91 -12.90 11.30
CA GLY A 107 7.33 -13.63 10.19
C GLY A 107 6.00 -13.08 9.70
N VAL A 108 5.51 -13.65 8.60
CA VAL A 108 4.25 -13.26 7.94
C VAL A 108 3.11 -14.24 8.23
N ASP A 109 3.36 -15.41 8.82
CA ASP A 109 2.32 -16.36 9.20
C ASP A 109 1.34 -15.74 10.22
N ILE A 110 1.85 -14.83 11.08
CA ILE A 110 1.04 -14.10 12.07
C ILE A 110 -0.10 -13.26 11.46
N TYR A 111 -0.03 -12.95 10.15
CA TYR A 111 -1.04 -12.13 9.46
C TYR A 111 -2.43 -12.78 9.46
N GLU A 112 -2.54 -14.10 9.62
CA GLU A 112 -3.85 -14.77 9.71
C GLU A 112 -4.68 -14.38 10.94
N ASN A 113 -4.01 -13.87 11.98
CA ASN A 113 -4.64 -13.46 13.22
C ASN A 113 -5.16 -12.02 13.17
N ASP A 114 -4.77 -11.25 12.16
CA ASP A 114 -5.22 -9.89 11.96
C ASP A 114 -6.32 -9.85 10.88
N ARG A 115 -7.50 -9.38 11.28
CA ARG A 115 -8.71 -9.33 10.43
C ARG A 115 -8.86 -8.00 9.68
N THR A 116 -7.86 -7.13 9.73
CA THR A 116 -7.84 -5.90 8.94
C THR A 116 -7.57 -6.18 7.45
N GLN A 117 -7.89 -5.19 6.60
CA GLN A 117 -7.82 -5.37 5.14
C GLN A 117 -6.39 -5.56 4.61
N GLY A 118 -5.39 -4.97 5.26
CA GLY A 118 -3.98 -5.11 4.85
C GLY A 118 -3.49 -6.56 4.88
N PRO A 119 -3.54 -7.24 6.04
CA PRO A 119 -3.26 -8.67 6.17
C PRO A 119 -4.11 -9.55 5.25
N ALA A 120 -5.38 -9.23 5.05
CA ALA A 120 -6.23 -9.97 4.11
C ALA A 120 -5.71 -9.88 2.66
N CYS A 121 -5.29 -8.69 2.19
CA CYS A 121 -4.61 -8.53 0.90
C CYS A 121 -3.29 -9.31 0.88
N ALA A 122 -2.48 -9.20 1.94
CA ALA A 122 -1.18 -9.86 2.03
C ALA A 122 -1.29 -11.39 1.93
N VAL A 123 -2.22 -12.00 2.66
CA VAL A 123 -2.46 -13.45 2.64
C VAL A 123 -3.06 -13.89 1.29
N SER A 124 -3.89 -13.06 0.66
CA SER A 124 -4.49 -13.37 -0.65
C SER A 124 -3.43 -13.61 -1.73
N CYS A 125 -2.33 -12.86 -1.67
CA CYS A 125 -1.16 -12.96 -2.56
C CYS A 125 0.08 -13.40 -1.78
N GLY A 126 -0.02 -14.56 -1.13
CA GLY A 126 0.95 -15.05 -0.16
C GLY A 126 2.38 -15.14 -0.71
N ALA A 127 2.55 -15.50 -1.98
CA ALA A 127 3.87 -15.55 -2.61
C ALA A 127 4.55 -14.17 -2.69
N GLY A 128 3.80 -13.13 -3.04
CA GLY A 128 4.28 -11.74 -3.02
C GLY A 128 4.61 -11.27 -1.60
N THR A 129 3.79 -11.65 -0.62
CA THR A 129 4.03 -11.32 0.80
C THR A 129 5.30 -11.94 1.36
N VAL A 130 5.53 -13.24 1.10
CA VAL A 130 6.79 -13.90 1.50
C VAL A 130 7.99 -13.24 0.82
N PHE A 131 7.87 -12.90 -0.47
CA PHE A 131 8.93 -12.18 -1.18
C PHE A 131 9.27 -10.83 -0.51
N ARG A 132 8.26 -10.00 -0.19
CA ARG A 132 8.45 -8.68 0.43
C ARG A 132 9.20 -8.73 1.77
N ASN A 133 8.93 -9.74 2.59
CA ASN A 133 9.60 -9.88 3.88
C ASN A 133 11.00 -10.48 3.73
N TYR A 134 11.14 -11.59 2.99
CA TYR A 134 12.34 -12.42 3.04
C TYR A 134 13.33 -12.22 1.88
N PHE A 135 12.88 -11.69 0.74
CA PHE A 135 13.66 -11.69 -0.51
C PHE A 135 13.81 -10.33 -1.19
N ALA A 136 13.04 -9.32 -0.76
CA ALA A 136 13.17 -7.95 -1.24
C ALA A 136 14.61 -7.44 -1.06
N GLN A 137 15.14 -6.73 -2.06
CA GLN A 137 16.46 -6.10 -1.98
C GLN A 137 16.35 -4.76 -1.26
N VAL A 138 16.99 -4.65 -0.10
CA VAL A 138 16.92 -3.48 0.78
C VAL A 138 18.34 -3.07 1.14
N ASN A 139 18.77 -1.90 0.68
CA ASN A 139 20.11 -1.37 0.93
C ASN A 139 21.24 -2.37 0.60
N GLY A 140 21.10 -3.12 -0.51
CA GLY A 140 22.06 -4.12 -0.97
C GLY A 140 22.05 -5.46 -0.21
N LYS A 141 21.06 -5.67 0.69
CA LYS A 141 20.86 -6.94 1.40
C LYS A 141 19.51 -7.55 1.05
N THR A 142 19.46 -8.87 1.04
CA THR A 142 18.23 -9.64 0.80
C THR A 142 17.40 -9.75 2.08
N GLY A 143 16.11 -9.41 1.98
CA GLY A 143 15.14 -9.48 3.07
C GLY A 143 15.13 -8.25 3.96
N GLN A 144 13.99 -8.04 4.62
CA GLN A 144 13.78 -7.01 5.62
C GLN A 144 14.10 -7.56 7.00
N THR A 145 14.80 -6.79 7.83
CA THR A 145 15.12 -7.15 9.21
C THR A 145 14.79 -5.97 10.13
N ALA A 146 14.79 -6.16 11.45
CA ALA A 146 14.62 -5.09 12.41
C ALA A 146 15.61 -3.92 12.18
N ALA A 147 16.80 -4.22 11.65
CA ALA A 147 17.87 -3.25 11.40
C ALA A 147 17.97 -2.76 9.95
N ASN A 148 17.20 -3.33 9.00
CA ASN A 148 17.27 -2.99 7.59
C ASN A 148 15.90 -3.16 6.92
N GLN A 149 15.19 -2.06 6.73
CA GLN A 149 13.82 -2.06 6.20
C GLN A 149 13.68 -1.09 5.04
N ILE A 150 12.71 -1.36 4.19
CA ILE A 150 12.20 -0.37 3.25
C ILE A 150 11.64 0.80 4.08
N ASP A 151 11.88 2.02 3.62
CA ASP A 151 11.29 3.22 4.20
C ASP A 151 10.67 4.06 3.08
N CYS A 152 9.36 3.96 2.94
CA CYS A 152 8.60 4.70 1.96
C CYS A 152 8.45 6.19 2.29
N LEU A 153 8.71 6.60 3.53
CA LEU A 153 8.70 7.98 3.98
C LEU A 153 10.07 8.67 3.82
N SER A 154 11.13 7.92 3.50
CA SER A 154 12.52 8.40 3.40
C SER A 154 12.70 9.67 2.57
N GLY A 155 12.02 9.79 1.41
CA GLY A 155 12.13 10.98 0.55
C GLY A 155 11.56 12.26 1.19
N ILE A 156 10.52 12.11 2.02
CA ILE A 156 9.95 13.19 2.83
C ILE A 156 10.84 13.46 4.05
N GLY A 157 11.39 12.41 4.66
CA GLY A 157 12.40 12.51 5.73
C GLY A 157 13.61 13.35 5.34
N GLN A 158 14.10 13.20 4.10
CA GLN A 158 15.18 14.02 3.57
C GLN A 158 14.79 15.49 3.42
N PHE A 159 13.58 15.79 2.98
CA PHE A 159 13.09 17.17 2.86
C PHE A 159 13.02 17.87 4.22
N PHE A 160 12.55 17.17 5.25
CA PHE A 160 12.47 17.70 6.62
C PHE A 160 13.76 17.53 7.44
N GLU A 161 14.86 17.05 6.84
CA GLU A 161 16.11 16.76 7.54
C GLU A 161 15.93 15.89 8.80
N ASN A 162 15.01 14.91 8.75
CA ASN A 162 14.58 14.13 9.91
C ASN A 162 15.75 13.38 10.60
N GLU A 163 16.78 12.99 9.86
CA GLU A 163 17.98 12.35 10.44
C GLU A 163 18.69 13.28 11.43
N LYS A 164 18.71 14.59 11.17
CA LYS A 164 19.34 15.59 12.04
C LYS A 164 18.38 16.10 13.11
N LEU A 165 17.13 16.35 12.73
CA LEU A 165 16.13 17.00 13.58
C LEU A 165 15.36 16.02 14.46
N ASN A 166 15.40 14.71 14.15
CA ASN A 166 14.72 13.65 14.88
C ASN A 166 13.23 13.96 15.15
N LEU A 167 12.53 14.44 14.11
CA LEU A 167 11.11 14.81 14.15
C LEU A 167 10.22 13.58 14.33
N TRP A 168 10.64 12.43 13.78
CA TRP A 168 10.07 11.12 14.08
C TRP A 168 11.14 10.03 14.01
N LYS A 169 10.83 8.90 14.66
CA LYS A 169 11.62 7.66 14.56
C LYS A 169 10.79 6.60 13.85
N MET A 170 11.36 5.99 12.82
CA MET A 170 10.75 4.83 12.18
C MET A 170 10.93 3.60 13.08
N LYS A 171 9.85 2.87 13.37
CA LYS A 171 9.86 1.66 14.19
C LYS A 171 9.03 0.59 13.51
N ASN A 172 9.68 -0.37 12.85
CA ASN A 172 9.02 -1.46 12.11
C ASN A 172 7.94 -0.96 11.12
N GLY A 173 8.27 0.07 10.34
CA GLY A 173 7.36 0.68 9.37
C GLY A 173 6.35 1.69 9.93
N TYR A 174 6.34 1.92 11.25
CA TYR A 174 5.54 2.96 11.89
C TYR A 174 6.38 4.22 12.11
N ALA A 175 5.94 5.36 11.59
CA ALA A 175 6.54 6.65 11.89
C ALA A 175 6.05 7.14 13.27
N MET A 176 6.94 7.13 14.26
CA MET A 176 6.66 7.53 15.64
C MET A 176 7.12 8.97 15.87
N PHE A 177 6.17 9.90 15.93
CA PHE A 177 6.41 11.34 16.02
C PHE A 177 6.53 11.82 17.46
N SER A 178 7.37 12.82 17.70
CA SER A 178 7.23 13.67 18.88
C SER A 178 6.22 14.79 18.60
N GLU A 179 5.66 15.39 19.67
CA GLU A 179 4.73 16.51 19.55
C GLU A 179 5.42 17.72 18.91
N GLU A 180 6.68 18.00 19.28
CA GLU A 180 7.48 19.08 18.71
C GLU A 180 7.81 18.82 17.24
N GLY A 181 8.12 17.56 16.91
CA GLY A 181 8.44 17.15 15.54
C GLY A 181 7.24 17.33 14.62
N LEU A 182 6.05 16.92 15.06
CA LEU A 182 4.83 17.10 14.29
C LEU A 182 4.42 18.57 14.19
N SER A 183 4.59 19.36 15.27
CA SER A 183 4.34 20.80 15.26
C SER A 183 5.22 21.51 14.24
N TYR A 184 6.51 21.19 14.20
CA TYR A 184 7.46 21.71 13.22
C TYR A 184 7.04 21.38 11.78
N ILE A 185 6.67 20.12 11.53
CA ILE A 185 6.21 19.68 10.21
C ILE A 185 4.95 20.46 9.81
N ASN A 186 3.98 20.58 10.72
CA ASN A 186 2.73 21.26 10.42
C ASN A 186 2.91 22.75 10.13
N GLU A 187 3.78 23.44 10.87
CA GLU A 187 4.14 24.84 10.59
C GLU A 187 4.75 24.98 9.20
N LYS A 188 5.72 24.11 8.85
CA LYS A 188 6.34 24.12 7.53
C LYS A 188 5.33 23.85 6.42
N LEU A 189 4.46 22.86 6.58
CA LEU A 189 3.44 22.52 5.58
C LEU A 189 2.43 23.65 5.38
N SER A 190 2.04 24.34 6.45
CA SER A 190 1.07 25.45 6.38
C SER A 190 1.59 26.65 5.58
N GLY A 191 2.91 26.78 5.46
CA GLY A 191 3.56 27.86 4.70
C GLY A 191 3.90 27.51 3.25
N LEU A 192 3.69 26.25 2.80
CA LEU A 192 4.07 25.84 1.45
C LEU A 192 3.16 26.44 0.39
N ALA A 193 3.76 26.94 -0.69
CA ALA A 193 3.02 27.22 -1.92
C ALA A 193 2.54 25.92 -2.56
N LYS A 194 1.52 26.00 -3.42
CA LYS A 194 0.95 24.83 -4.13
C LYS A 194 2.01 24.01 -4.89
N GLY A 195 2.97 24.67 -5.53
CA GLY A 195 4.06 23.99 -6.24
C GLY A 195 4.96 23.19 -5.30
N GLU A 196 5.33 23.77 -4.16
CA GLU A 196 6.17 23.11 -3.16
C GLU A 196 5.44 21.94 -2.48
N TRP A 197 4.13 22.07 -2.27
CA TRP A 197 3.27 20.97 -1.83
C TRP A 197 3.32 19.81 -2.81
N GLU A 198 3.13 20.07 -4.10
CA GLU A 198 3.18 19.06 -5.16
C GLU A 198 4.56 18.40 -5.28
N ASP A 199 5.63 19.17 -5.10
CA ASP A 199 7.01 18.65 -5.11
C ASP A 199 7.32 17.79 -3.89
N LEU A 200 6.83 18.18 -2.70
CA LEU A 200 6.98 17.39 -1.49
C LEU A 200 6.15 16.10 -1.57
N LYS A 201 4.89 16.21 -1.99
CA LYS A 201 3.99 15.08 -2.23
C LYS A 201 4.62 14.05 -3.18
N ALA A 202 5.30 14.53 -4.23
CA ALA A 202 5.97 13.68 -5.23
C ALA A 202 7.13 12.83 -4.68
N ARG A 203 7.60 13.08 -3.45
CA ARG A 203 8.71 12.35 -2.80
C ARG A 203 8.27 11.11 -2.04
N LEU A 204 6.96 10.97 -1.73
CA LEU A 204 6.46 9.77 -1.09
C LEU A 204 6.67 8.57 -2.00
N LYS A 205 7.10 7.43 -1.42
CA LYS A 205 7.16 6.16 -2.13
C LYS A 205 5.99 5.27 -1.75
N VAL A 206 5.67 4.34 -2.64
CA VAL A 206 4.73 3.24 -2.38
C VAL A 206 5.36 1.93 -2.85
N GLY A 207 4.89 0.80 -2.33
CA GLY A 207 5.27 -0.51 -2.85
C GLY A 207 4.31 -0.94 -3.95
N ILE A 208 4.80 -1.46 -5.07
CA ILE A 208 3.95 -2.06 -6.10
C ILE A 208 4.45 -3.48 -6.39
N GLN A 209 3.65 -4.47 -6.05
CA GLN A 209 3.89 -5.86 -6.40
C GLN A 209 3.10 -6.21 -7.66
N TRP A 210 3.80 -6.17 -8.80
CA TRP A 210 3.24 -6.42 -10.12
C TRP A 210 2.98 -7.91 -10.35
N ASN A 211 1.79 -8.23 -10.89
CA ASN A 211 1.43 -9.57 -11.38
C ASN A 211 1.71 -10.69 -10.36
N THR A 212 1.36 -10.45 -9.10
CA THR A 212 1.48 -11.45 -8.03
C THR A 212 0.29 -12.41 -8.09
N GLU A 213 0.55 -13.69 -7.90
CA GLU A 213 -0.48 -14.72 -7.92
C GLU A 213 -1.41 -14.59 -6.72
N VAL A 214 -2.71 -14.75 -6.95
CA VAL A 214 -3.69 -14.93 -5.87
C VAL A 214 -3.60 -16.38 -5.40
N THR A 215 -2.66 -16.65 -4.50
CA THR A 215 -2.35 -18.01 -4.01
C THR A 215 -3.48 -18.67 -3.21
N THR A 216 -4.51 -17.91 -2.86
CA THR A 216 -5.73 -18.41 -2.22
C THR A 216 -6.81 -18.83 -3.24
N ALA A 217 -6.61 -18.54 -4.52
CA ALA A 217 -7.45 -19.01 -5.63
C ALA A 217 -6.82 -20.25 -6.29
N THR A 218 -7.64 -21.06 -6.96
CA THR A 218 -7.18 -22.24 -7.70
C THR A 218 -6.92 -21.99 -9.19
N SER A 219 -7.31 -20.82 -9.69
CA SER A 219 -7.26 -20.44 -11.11
C SER A 219 -5.87 -20.00 -11.59
N GLY A 220 -4.94 -19.70 -10.67
CA GLY A 220 -3.62 -19.15 -10.99
C GLY A 220 -3.66 -17.70 -11.49
N GLN A 221 -4.77 -16.99 -11.26
CA GLN A 221 -4.92 -15.59 -11.62
C GLN A 221 -3.92 -14.69 -10.89
N THR A 222 -3.62 -13.54 -11.49
CA THR A 222 -2.65 -12.58 -10.97
C THR A 222 -3.29 -11.23 -10.77
N VAL A 223 -2.81 -10.47 -9.79
CA VAL A 223 -3.21 -9.08 -9.57
C VAL A 223 -1.98 -8.21 -9.35
N THR A 224 -2.17 -6.90 -9.38
CA THR A 224 -1.16 -5.95 -8.90
C THR A 224 -1.60 -5.41 -7.55
N GLN A 225 -0.74 -5.53 -6.53
CA GLN A 225 -1.00 -4.91 -5.22
C GLN A 225 -0.17 -3.64 -5.06
N VAL A 226 -0.82 -2.53 -4.70
CA VAL A 226 -0.16 -1.26 -4.37
C VAL A 226 -0.26 -1.07 -2.86
N TYR A 227 0.87 -1.18 -2.17
CA TYR A 227 0.97 -1.04 -0.72
C TYR A 227 1.23 0.41 -0.36
N CYS A 228 0.25 1.01 0.30
CA CYS A 228 0.28 2.40 0.73
C CYS A 228 0.19 2.47 2.26
N SER A 229 1.00 3.34 2.86
CA SER A 229 0.89 3.69 4.27
C SER A 229 0.17 5.02 4.43
N ALA A 230 -0.52 5.17 5.56
CA ALA A 230 -0.93 6.47 6.09
C ALA A 230 -0.07 6.83 7.31
N LEU A 231 -0.28 8.00 7.90
CA LEU A 231 0.32 8.33 9.18
C LEU A 231 -0.37 7.53 10.30
N PRO A 232 0.36 6.99 11.28
CA PRO A 232 -0.21 6.20 12.38
C PRO A 232 -0.78 7.10 13.49
N VAL A 233 -1.76 7.96 13.16
CA VAL A 233 -2.41 8.92 14.08
C VAL A 233 -2.93 8.23 15.36
N GLY A 234 -3.61 7.09 15.20
CA GLY A 234 -4.18 6.30 16.30
C GLY A 234 -3.14 5.75 17.30
N TYR A 235 -1.85 5.72 16.92
CA TYR A 235 -0.76 5.31 17.80
C TYR A 235 -0.18 6.49 18.62
N HIS A 236 -0.74 7.68 18.50
CA HIS A 236 -0.29 8.91 19.15
C HIS A 236 -1.42 9.55 19.97
N SER A 237 -1.94 8.83 20.96
CA SER A 237 -3.12 9.23 21.75
C SER A 237 -2.98 10.54 22.53
N MET A 238 -1.76 11.03 22.75
CA MET A 238 -1.50 12.28 23.48
C MET A 238 -1.52 13.53 22.59
N VAL A 239 -1.59 13.37 21.26
CA VAL A 239 -1.48 14.47 20.29
C VAL A 239 -2.84 14.75 19.67
N GLN A 240 -3.26 16.02 19.64
CA GLN A 240 -4.57 16.41 19.09
C GLN A 240 -4.68 16.08 17.59
N GLY A 241 -5.79 15.49 17.16
CA GLY A 241 -6.00 15.07 15.77
C GLY A 241 -5.76 16.17 14.72
N ARG A 242 -6.12 17.43 15.01
CA ARG A 242 -6.00 18.55 14.05
C ARG A 242 -4.57 18.85 13.59
N ILE A 243 -3.56 18.62 14.43
CA ILE A 243 -2.17 18.92 14.07
C ILE A 243 -1.61 17.92 13.03
N TRP A 244 -2.29 16.79 12.84
CA TRP A 244 -1.94 15.80 11.83
C TRP A 244 -2.43 16.15 10.44
N GLU A 245 -3.48 16.97 10.32
CA GLU A 245 -4.30 17.09 9.10
C GLU A 245 -3.46 17.37 7.85
N ASN A 246 -2.63 18.40 7.87
CA ASN A 246 -1.82 18.76 6.70
C ASN A 246 -0.89 17.62 6.29
N PHE A 247 -0.21 16.99 7.26
CA PHE A 247 0.72 15.93 6.91
C PHE A 247 -0.02 14.66 6.47
N ALA A 248 -1.12 14.31 7.14
CA ALA A 248 -1.96 13.18 6.78
C ALA A 248 -2.51 13.33 5.35
N ARG A 249 -3.03 14.52 5.01
CA ARG A 249 -3.52 14.81 3.66
C ARG A 249 -2.42 14.70 2.61
N LEU A 250 -1.22 15.25 2.86
CA LEU A 250 -0.08 15.10 1.95
C LEU A 250 0.25 13.63 1.66
N ILE A 251 0.30 12.79 2.72
CA ILE A 251 0.58 11.36 2.58
C ILE A 251 -0.55 10.62 1.85
N LEU A 252 -1.81 10.92 2.19
CA LEU A 252 -2.98 10.29 1.57
C LEU A 252 -3.08 10.67 0.09
N GLU A 253 -2.96 11.96 -0.25
CA GLU A 253 -2.96 12.44 -1.63
C GLU A 253 -1.88 11.73 -2.45
N ALA A 254 -0.65 11.64 -1.94
CA ALA A 254 0.42 10.96 -2.64
C ALA A 254 0.15 9.45 -2.82
N SER A 255 -0.39 8.79 -1.79
CA SER A 255 -0.71 7.35 -1.80
C SER A 255 -1.78 7.01 -2.83
N TYR A 256 -2.91 7.75 -2.84
CA TYR A 256 -3.96 7.54 -3.84
C TYR A 256 -3.48 7.90 -5.24
N GLU A 257 -2.78 9.03 -5.42
CA GLU A 257 -2.27 9.43 -6.73
C GLU A 257 -1.30 8.37 -7.30
N SER A 258 -0.41 7.82 -6.46
CA SER A 258 0.50 6.74 -6.86
C SER A 258 -0.24 5.48 -7.27
N THR A 259 -1.32 5.15 -6.55
CA THR A 259 -2.18 3.99 -6.86
C THR A 259 -2.87 4.16 -8.21
N PHE A 260 -3.38 5.34 -8.52
CA PHE A 260 -3.98 5.63 -9.82
C PHE A 260 -2.95 5.53 -10.95
N TYR A 261 -1.75 6.10 -10.79
CA TYR A 261 -0.69 5.93 -11.80
C TYR A 261 -0.29 4.45 -11.99
N ALA A 262 -0.24 3.66 -10.91
CA ALA A 262 0.00 2.23 -11.00
C ALA A 262 -1.11 1.51 -11.80
N ALA A 263 -2.38 1.89 -11.60
CA ALA A 263 -3.51 1.38 -12.38
C ALA A 263 -3.44 1.76 -13.86
N VAL A 264 -3.03 3.00 -14.17
CA VAL A 264 -2.81 3.41 -15.56
C VAL A 264 -1.66 2.63 -16.20
N LYS A 265 -0.54 2.42 -15.48
CA LYS A 265 0.59 1.60 -15.97
C LYS A 265 0.16 0.14 -16.15
N ASN A 266 -0.70 -0.39 -15.29
CA ASN A 266 -1.31 -1.72 -15.44
C ASN A 266 -2.13 -1.80 -16.73
N LEU A 267 -3.01 -0.83 -16.95
CA LEU A 267 -3.85 -0.73 -18.15
C LEU A 267 -3.02 -0.63 -19.43
N GLN A 268 -1.97 0.21 -19.46
CA GLN A 268 -1.06 0.36 -20.61
C GLN A 268 -0.35 -0.95 -20.98
N LYS A 269 -0.16 -1.85 -20.02
CA LYS A 269 0.43 -3.18 -20.21
C LYS A 269 -0.60 -4.25 -20.58
N GLY A 270 -1.85 -3.87 -20.84
CA GLY A 270 -2.95 -4.78 -21.16
C GLY A 270 -3.61 -5.43 -19.94
N GLY A 271 -3.36 -4.91 -18.74
CA GLY A 271 -4.05 -5.33 -17.51
C GLY A 271 -5.50 -4.83 -17.44
N SER A 272 -6.22 -5.26 -16.41
CA SER A 272 -7.60 -4.86 -16.19
C SER A 272 -7.69 -3.35 -15.84
N PRO A 273 -8.76 -2.64 -16.28
CA PRO A 273 -9.03 -1.27 -15.85
C PRO A 273 -9.54 -1.17 -14.41
N ARG A 274 -9.85 -2.31 -13.76
CA ARG A 274 -10.40 -2.33 -12.40
C ARG A 274 -9.33 -1.92 -11.38
N LEU A 275 -9.66 -0.92 -10.58
CA LEU A 275 -8.87 -0.42 -9.46
C LEU A 275 -9.71 -0.50 -8.18
N PHE A 276 -9.31 -1.36 -7.25
CA PHE A 276 -9.92 -1.47 -5.93
C PHE A 276 -9.20 -0.58 -4.93
N LEU A 277 -9.92 0.35 -4.34
CA LEU A 277 -9.44 1.25 -3.29
C LEU A 277 -9.93 0.81 -1.93
N THR A 278 -9.09 0.99 -0.92
CA THR A 278 -9.44 0.84 0.49
C THR A 278 -9.34 2.20 1.16
N LEU A 279 -10.00 2.40 2.31
CA LEU A 279 -9.85 3.65 3.07
C LEU A 279 -8.53 3.60 3.88
N VAL A 280 -7.40 3.76 3.18
CA VAL A 280 -6.05 3.65 3.75
C VAL A 280 -5.92 4.55 4.97
N GLY A 281 -5.57 3.96 6.11
CA GLY A 281 -5.39 4.69 7.37
C GLY A 281 -6.65 4.92 8.20
N GLY A 282 -7.85 4.64 7.67
CA GLY A 282 -9.14 4.92 8.35
C GLY A 282 -9.52 3.92 9.45
N GLY A 283 -8.75 2.84 9.61
CA GLY A 283 -8.91 1.86 10.70
C GLY A 283 -8.00 2.17 11.88
N VAL A 284 -7.11 1.23 12.22
CA VAL A 284 -6.21 1.32 13.40
C VAL A 284 -5.29 2.55 13.35
N PHE A 285 -4.91 3.01 12.16
CA PHE A 285 -4.07 4.21 12.00
C PHE A 285 -4.83 5.51 12.30
N GLY A 286 -6.17 5.50 12.41
CA GLY A 286 -6.95 6.62 12.94
C GLY A 286 -6.94 7.89 12.09
N ASN A 287 -6.79 7.80 10.76
CA ASN A 287 -6.93 8.97 9.89
C ASN A 287 -8.41 9.29 9.70
N GLU A 288 -8.74 10.59 9.69
CA GLU A 288 -10.13 11.02 9.47
C GLU A 288 -10.62 10.60 8.08
N VAL A 289 -11.83 10.03 8.02
CA VAL A 289 -12.44 9.55 6.77
C VAL A 289 -12.57 10.67 5.74
N SER A 290 -12.82 11.91 6.18
CA SER A 290 -12.89 13.07 5.28
C SER A 290 -11.56 13.35 4.58
N TRP A 291 -10.42 13.19 5.26
CA TRP A 291 -9.10 13.38 4.65
C TRP A 291 -8.84 12.34 3.55
N ILE A 292 -9.28 11.11 3.82
CA ILE A 292 -9.16 9.98 2.92
C ILE A 292 -10.01 10.20 1.66
N LEU A 293 -11.29 10.50 1.82
CA LEU A 293 -12.21 10.72 0.71
C LEU A 293 -11.83 11.95 -0.13
N ASP A 294 -11.31 13.01 0.50
CA ASP A 294 -10.77 14.16 -0.23
C ASP A 294 -9.56 13.77 -1.10
N ALA A 295 -8.65 12.95 -0.60
CA ALA A 295 -7.50 12.48 -1.37
C ALA A 295 -7.90 11.57 -2.55
N ILE A 296 -8.93 10.73 -2.35
CA ILE A 296 -9.55 9.95 -3.43
C ILE A 296 -10.17 10.91 -4.46
N ARG A 297 -10.95 11.90 -4.04
CA ARG A 297 -11.55 12.91 -4.93
C ARG A 297 -10.52 13.59 -5.82
N ILE A 298 -9.44 14.09 -5.23
CA ILE A 298 -8.35 14.77 -5.95
C ILE A 298 -7.75 13.83 -7.01
N SER A 299 -7.57 12.55 -6.68
CA SER A 299 -7.08 11.55 -7.63
C SER A 299 -8.11 11.27 -8.74
N VAL A 300 -9.39 11.05 -8.41
CA VAL A 300 -10.45 10.84 -9.41
C VAL A 300 -10.54 12.01 -10.39
N GLU A 301 -10.52 13.25 -9.89
CA GLU A 301 -10.54 14.47 -10.73
C GLU A 301 -9.33 14.56 -11.66
N LYS A 302 -8.13 14.21 -11.16
CA LYS A 302 -6.89 14.22 -11.94
C LYS A 302 -6.92 13.18 -13.06
N PHE A 303 -7.51 12.02 -12.82
CA PHE A 303 -7.58 10.89 -13.75
C PHE A 303 -8.93 10.78 -14.47
N ARG A 304 -9.78 11.81 -14.42
CA ARG A 304 -11.17 11.79 -14.92
C ARG A 304 -11.34 11.31 -16.37
N ASN A 305 -10.31 11.54 -17.20
CA ASN A 305 -10.31 11.21 -18.62
C ASN A 305 -9.68 9.83 -18.92
N VAL A 306 -9.36 9.03 -17.91
CA VAL A 306 -8.76 7.70 -18.05
C VAL A 306 -9.83 6.62 -17.82
N PRO A 307 -9.91 5.57 -18.66
CA PRO A 307 -10.95 4.54 -18.55
C PRO A 307 -10.67 3.53 -17.42
N LEU A 308 -10.49 4.02 -16.19
CA LEU A 308 -10.39 3.18 -14.99
C LEU A 308 -11.80 2.88 -14.46
N ASP A 309 -11.99 1.67 -13.94
CA ASP A 309 -13.16 1.27 -13.15
C ASP A 309 -12.76 1.24 -11.67
N VAL A 310 -12.96 2.37 -10.99
CA VAL A 310 -12.57 2.57 -9.60
C VAL A 310 -13.67 2.07 -8.66
N ARG A 311 -13.31 1.14 -7.78
CA ARG A 311 -14.22 0.50 -6.83
C ARG A 311 -13.71 0.71 -5.41
N ILE A 312 -14.43 1.50 -4.63
CA ILE A 312 -14.11 1.72 -3.21
C ILE A 312 -14.73 0.58 -2.41
N VAL A 313 -13.88 -0.18 -1.69
CA VAL A 313 -14.30 -1.39 -1.00
C VAL A 313 -14.79 -1.08 0.41
N SER A 314 -16.06 -1.43 0.69
CA SER A 314 -16.67 -1.37 2.02
C SER A 314 -16.85 -2.78 2.58
N TYR A 315 -16.34 -3.03 3.78
CA TYR A 315 -16.35 -4.37 4.37
C TYR A 315 -17.72 -4.74 4.95
N GLY A 316 -18.30 -5.84 4.44
CA GLY A 316 -19.51 -6.48 4.97
C GLY A 316 -20.83 -5.74 4.73
N LYS A 317 -20.83 -4.41 4.75
CA LYS A 317 -21.99 -3.55 4.43
C LYS A 317 -21.52 -2.25 3.76
N SER A 318 -22.45 -1.54 3.13
CA SER A 318 -22.20 -0.21 2.59
C SER A 318 -21.79 0.76 3.70
N ASP A 319 -20.81 1.62 3.40
CA ASP A 319 -20.34 2.68 4.28
C ASP A 319 -21.03 3.99 3.87
N SER A 320 -21.69 4.67 4.81
CA SER A 320 -22.47 5.88 4.51
C SER A 320 -21.61 7.02 3.95
N ASN A 321 -20.34 7.13 4.37
CA ASN A 321 -19.44 8.16 3.84
C ASN A 321 -19.03 7.82 2.40
N VAL A 322 -18.77 6.55 2.11
CA VAL A 322 -18.46 6.08 0.75
C VAL A 322 -19.68 6.24 -0.15
N ALA A 323 -20.86 5.78 0.29
CA ALA A 323 -22.10 5.92 -0.47
C ALA A 323 -22.42 7.40 -0.78
N GLY A 324 -22.30 8.29 0.21
CA GLY A 324 -22.46 9.73 0.02
C GLY A 324 -21.43 10.31 -0.94
N PHE A 325 -20.17 9.87 -0.84
CA PHE A 325 -19.11 10.25 -1.77
C PHE A 325 -19.42 9.83 -3.21
N ILE A 326 -19.86 8.59 -3.44
CA ILE A 326 -20.23 8.09 -4.76
C ILE A 326 -21.39 8.89 -5.35
N GLN A 327 -22.44 9.20 -4.56
CA GLN A 327 -23.58 9.98 -5.02
C GLN A 327 -23.19 11.37 -5.54
N CYS A 328 -22.23 12.04 -4.89
CA CYS A 328 -21.73 13.35 -5.31
C CYS A 328 -20.86 13.31 -6.58
N HIS A 329 -20.33 12.13 -6.95
CA HIS A 329 -19.29 11.98 -7.98
C HIS A 329 -19.70 11.01 -9.11
N ASN A 330 -20.95 10.55 -9.15
CA ASN A 330 -21.52 9.73 -10.22
C ASN A 330 -21.63 10.46 -11.58
N CYS A 331 -21.24 11.74 -11.65
CA CYS A 331 -21.37 12.60 -12.83
C CYS A 331 -20.07 12.75 -13.65
N PHE A 332 -19.01 12.00 -13.35
CA PHE A 332 -17.79 11.97 -14.18
C PHE A 332 -18.00 11.14 -15.45
#